data_AF-E6LI92-F1
#
_entry.id   AF-E6LI92-F1
#
_cell.length_a   1.000
_cell.length_b   1.000
_cell.length_c   1.000
_cell.angle_alpha   90.00
_cell.angle_beta   90.00
_cell.angle_gamma   90.00
#
_symmetry.space_group_name_H-M   'P 1'
#
loop_
_entity.id
_entity.type
_entity.pdbx_description
1 polymer ?
#
loop_
_entity_poly.entity_id
_entity_poly.type
_entity_poly.pdbx_seq_one_letter_code
_entity_poly.pdbx_strand_id
1 'polypeptide(L)'
;MNSTLTIEDYLLDQLDFLEEVVLIRGIDDKAQPVLAVVPDQEMDWDAWWEKVSDLPHMHHPIVRAFDEIPHTATMKVQRLQLEKELKEQTN
;
A
#
# COMPACT_ATOMS: atom_id res chain seq x y z
N MET A 1 3.94 -19.28 -3.76
CA MET A 1 4.12 -18.37 -2.61
C MET A 1 4.57 -17.04 -3.18
N ASN A 2 3.64 -16.13 -3.49
CA ASN A 2 4.02 -14.75 -3.77
C ASN A 2 4.12 -14.06 -2.41
N SER A 3 5.34 -13.73 -2.02
CA SER A 3 5.57 -12.92 -0.83
C SER A 3 4.96 -11.53 -1.05
N THR A 4 4.54 -10.89 0.03
CA THR A 4 3.99 -9.53 0.01
C THR A 4 4.85 -8.55 -0.80
N LEU A 5 6.17 -8.62 -0.62
CA LEU A 5 7.14 -7.79 -1.34
C LEU A 5 7.08 -7.96 -2.86
N THR A 6 6.87 -9.19 -3.35
CA THR A 6 6.76 -9.45 -4.81
C THR A 6 5.52 -8.79 -5.40
N ILE A 7 4.44 -8.72 -4.63
CA ILE A 7 3.20 -8.05 -5.06
C ILE A 7 3.39 -6.53 -5.05
N GLU A 8 4.04 -5.99 -4.02
CA GLU A 8 4.36 -4.56 -3.92
C GLU A 8 5.22 -4.10 -5.10
N ASP A 9 6.34 -4.81 -5.36
CA ASP A 9 7.24 -4.51 -6.48
C ASP A 9 6.51 -4.59 -7.83
N TYR A 10 5.63 -5.59 -8.01
CA TYR A 10 4.83 -5.73 -9.22
C TYR A 10 3.86 -4.57 -9.42
N LEU A 11 3.20 -4.11 -8.35
CA LEU A 11 2.25 -2.99 -8.45
C LEU A 11 2.98 -1.68 -8.78
N LEU A 12 4.15 -1.42 -8.18
CA LEU A 12 4.97 -0.24 -8.50
C LEU A 12 5.51 -0.24 -9.93
N ASP A 13 5.89 -1.42 -10.44
CA ASP A 13 6.37 -1.56 -11.81
C ASP A 13 5.26 -1.33 -12.86
N GLN A 14 4.00 -1.62 -12.50
CA GLN A 14 2.87 -1.59 -13.43
C GLN A 14 1.99 -0.34 -13.33
N LEU A 15 2.03 0.38 -12.20
CA LEU A 15 1.19 1.55 -11.92
C LEU A 15 2.10 2.75 -11.65
N ASP A 16 2.40 3.50 -12.71
CA ASP A 16 3.34 4.63 -12.72
C ASP A 16 2.85 5.87 -11.94
N PHE A 17 1.56 5.92 -11.60
CA PHE A 17 0.99 6.91 -10.70
C PHE A 17 1.25 6.60 -9.22
N LEU A 18 1.74 5.40 -8.86
CA LEU A 18 2.09 5.07 -7.49
C LEU A 18 3.53 5.47 -7.18
N GLU A 19 3.72 6.21 -6.09
CA GLU A 19 5.03 6.48 -5.52
C GLU A 19 5.46 5.39 -4.53
N GLU A 20 4.50 4.85 -3.77
CA GLU A 20 4.74 3.81 -2.76
C GLU A 20 3.49 2.92 -2.64
N VAL A 21 3.71 1.61 -2.46
CA VAL A 21 2.65 0.65 -2.12
C VAL A 21 3.18 -0.32 -1.09
N VAL A 22 2.45 -0.42 0.01
CA VAL A 22 2.82 -1.28 1.12
C VAL A 22 1.59 -2.07 1.52
N LEU A 23 1.74 -3.38 1.56
CA LEU A 23 0.71 -4.29 2.02
C LEU A 23 1.05 -4.69 3.46
N ILE A 24 0.24 -4.25 4.41
CA ILE A 24 0.41 -4.59 5.83
C ILE A 24 -0.67 -5.55 6.32
N ARG A 25 -0.48 -6.14 7.51
CA ARG A 25 -1.52 -6.98 8.12
C ARG A 25 -2.65 -6.10 8.67
N GLY A 26 -3.84 -6.22 8.08
CA GLY A 26 -5.06 -5.55 8.51
C GLY A 26 -5.73 -6.21 9.73
N ILE A 27 -6.89 -5.66 10.12
CA ILE A 27 -7.64 -6.01 11.34
C ILE A 27 -8.19 -7.45 11.31
N ASP A 28 -8.46 -8.00 10.12
CA ASP A 28 -8.99 -9.36 9.92
C ASP A 28 -7.98 -10.36 9.33
N ASP A 29 -6.68 -10.17 9.59
CA ASP A 29 -5.56 -10.91 8.96
C ASP A 29 -5.51 -10.83 7.41
N LYS A 30 -6.41 -10.07 6.79
CA LYS A 30 -6.36 -9.70 5.38
C LYS A 30 -5.35 -8.59 5.17
N ALA A 31 -4.70 -8.60 4.00
CA ALA A 31 -3.77 -7.54 3.62
C ALA A 31 -4.53 -6.21 3.45
N GLN A 32 -3.99 -5.16 4.05
CA GLN A 32 -4.44 -3.78 3.94
C GLN A 32 -3.43 -3.03 3.07
N PRO A 33 -3.80 -2.64 1.84
CA PRO A 33 -2.94 -1.81 1.02
C PRO A 33 -2.92 -0.37 1.55
N VAL A 34 -1.73 0.19 1.64
CA VAL A 34 -1.48 1.62 1.87
C VAL A 34 -0.70 2.15 0.67
N LEU A 35 -1.24 3.18 0.04
CA LEU A 35 -0.75 3.74 -1.22
C LEU A 35 -0.32 5.19 -1.02
N ALA A 36 0.76 5.59 -1.68
CA ALA A 36 1.05 6.99 -2.00
C ALA A 36 1.03 7.17 -3.51
N VAL A 37 0.40 8.26 -3.95
CA VAL A 37 0.36 8.66 -5.36
C VAL A 37 1.49 9.67 -5.59
N VAL A 38 2.15 9.56 -6.75
CA VAL A 38 3.20 10.52 -7.16
C VAL A 38 2.65 11.95 -7.08
N PRO A 39 3.43 12.92 -6.56
CA PRO A 39 3.02 14.32 -6.55
C PRO A 39 2.59 14.78 -7.94
N ASP A 40 1.52 15.57 -8.00
CA ASP A 40 0.92 16.07 -9.23
C ASP A 40 0.28 15.00 -10.16
N GLN A 41 0.16 13.75 -9.71
CA GLN A 41 -0.65 12.72 -10.36
C GLN A 41 -1.93 12.43 -9.58
N GLU A 42 -2.92 11.83 -10.27
CA GLU A 42 -4.16 11.38 -9.67
C GLU A 42 -4.18 9.84 -9.59
N MET A 43 -4.93 9.31 -8.62
CA MET A 43 -5.13 7.88 -8.48
C MET A 43 -5.99 7.35 -9.64
N ASP A 44 -5.47 6.40 -10.42
CA ASP A 44 -6.26 5.64 -11.39
C ASP A 44 -6.85 4.38 -10.72
N TRP A 45 -8.11 4.50 -10.29
CA TRP A 45 -8.83 3.41 -9.64
C TRP A 45 -9.16 2.25 -10.58
N ASP A 46 -9.37 2.53 -11.87
CA ASP A 46 -9.69 1.49 -12.84
C ASP A 46 -8.46 0.62 -13.09
N ALA A 47 -7.31 1.25 -13.33
CA ALA A 47 -6.04 0.55 -13.45
C ALA A 47 -5.67 -0.23 -12.18
N TRP A 48 -5.88 0.36 -10.99
CA TRP A 48 -5.68 -0.34 -9.72
C TRP A 48 -6.54 -1.61 -9.62
N TRP A 49 -7.86 -1.51 -9.82
CA TRP A 49 -8.76 -2.65 -9.68
C TRP A 49 -8.51 -3.73 -10.73
N GLU A 50 -8.10 -3.35 -11.94
CA GLU A 50 -7.65 -4.29 -12.96
C GLU A 50 -6.46 -5.13 -12.45
N LYS A 51 -5.39 -4.48 -11.96
CA LYS A 51 -4.16 -5.17 -11.54
C LYS A 51 -4.32 -6.03 -10.29
N VAL A 52 -5.18 -5.62 -9.35
CA VAL A 52 -5.38 -6.38 -8.11
C VAL A 52 -6.45 -7.46 -8.20
N SER A 53 -7.21 -7.52 -9.30
CA SER A 53 -8.28 -8.52 -9.51
C SER A 53 -7.77 -9.97 -9.49
N ASP A 54 -6.54 -10.21 -9.94
CA ASP A 54 -5.88 -11.52 -9.96
C ASP A 54 -5.07 -11.83 -8.68
N LEU A 55 -5.05 -10.89 -7.73
CA LEU A 55 -4.31 -11.03 -6.47
C LEU A 55 -5.19 -11.57 -5.33
N PRO A 56 -4.60 -12.07 -4.22
CA PRO A 56 -5.37 -12.45 -3.04
C PRO A 56 -6.24 -11.30 -2.54
N HIS A 57 -7.40 -11.63 -1.97
CA HIS A 57 -8.33 -10.62 -1.46
C HIS A 57 -7.66 -9.72 -0.40
N MET A 58 -7.79 -8.41 -0.62
CA MET A 58 -7.28 -7.34 0.22
C MET A 58 -8.42 -6.42 0.65
N HIS A 59 -8.20 -5.60 1.67
CA HIS A 59 -9.11 -4.51 1.98
C HIS A 59 -9.05 -3.41 0.91
N HIS A 60 -10.02 -2.49 0.97
CA HIS A 60 -9.94 -1.27 0.19
C HIS A 60 -8.64 -0.52 0.52
N PRO A 61 -7.90 -0.06 -0.50
CA PRO A 61 -6.66 0.65 -0.30
C PRO A 61 -6.88 1.97 0.46
N ILE A 62 -5.91 2.32 1.30
CA ILE A 62 -5.86 3.61 1.98
C ILE A 62 -4.83 4.46 1.26
N VAL A 63 -5.25 5.60 0.71
CA VAL A 63 -4.32 6.57 0.10
C VAL A 63 -3.87 7.54 1.17
N ARG A 64 -2.55 7.74 1.28
CA ARG A 64 -1.90 8.73 2.14
C ARG A 64 -0.93 9.57 1.32
N ALA A 65 -0.54 10.73 1.84
CA ALA A 65 0.62 11.42 1.29
C ALA A 65 1.89 10.59 1.56
N PHE A 66 2.88 10.69 0.69
CA PHE A 66 4.13 9.92 0.83
C PHE A 66 4.85 10.21 2.15
N ASP A 67 4.83 11.46 2.61
CA ASP A 67 5.42 11.88 3.89
C ASP A 67 4.63 11.44 5.14
N GLU A 68 3.37 11.01 4.97
CA GLU A 68 2.57 10.40 6.03
C GLU A 68 2.80 8.89 6.17
N ILE A 69 3.52 8.27 5.24
CA ILE A 69 3.97 6.88 5.37
C ILE A 69 5.26 6.90 6.20
N PRO A 70 5.37 6.15 7.31
CA PRO A 70 6.54 6.21 8.16
C PRO A 70 7.71 5.49 7.49
N HIS A 71 8.79 6.21 7.17
CA HIS A 71 10.05 5.65 6.66
C HIS A 71 11.18 5.75 7.69
N THR A 72 12.18 4.87 7.58
CA THR A 72 13.46 5.03 8.28
C THR A 72 14.29 6.13 7.62
N ALA A 73 15.43 6.50 8.24
CA ALA A 73 16.39 7.43 7.66
C ALA A 73 16.99 6.97 6.31
N THR A 74 16.80 5.70 5.93
CA THR A 74 17.23 5.14 4.64
C THR A 74 16.05 4.91 3.69
N MET A 75 14.92 5.60 3.89
CA MET A 75 13.70 5.51 3.08
C MET A 75 12.97 4.15 3.14
N LYS A 76 13.36 3.24 4.03
CA LYS A 76 12.64 1.96 4.17
C LYS A 76 11.35 2.17 4.94
N VAL A 77 10.22 1.68 4.43
CA VAL A 77 8.94 1.74 5.15
C VAL A 77 9.01 0.99 6.48
N GLN A 78 8.53 1.64 7.54
CA GLN A 78 8.38 1.11 8.88
C GLN A 78 7.02 0.42 9.04
N ARG A 79 6.84 -0.75 8.43
CA ARG A 79 5.56 -1.50 8.39
C ARG A 79 4.91 -1.69 9.75
N LEU A 80 5.69 -2.05 10.78
CA LEU A 80 5.18 -2.26 12.14
C LEU A 80 4.63 -0.97 12.77
N GLN A 81 5.17 0.20 12.40
CA GLN A 81 4.67 1.48 12.87
C GLN A 81 3.36 1.81 12.16
N LEU A 82 3.31 1.64 10.83
CA LEU A 82 2.11 1.86 10.03
C LEU A 82 0.94 0.95 10.47
N GLU A 83 1.22 -0.32 10.80
CA GLU A 83 0.23 -1.25 11.35
C GLU A 83 -0.36 -0.78 12.69
N LYS A 84 0.47 -0.18 13.55
CA LYS A 84 0.00 0.37 14.83
C LYS A 84 -0.91 1.56 14.61
N GLU A 85 -0.50 2.50 13.75
CA GLU A 85 -1.30 3.69 13.43
C GLU A 85 -2.68 3.35 12.89
N LEU A 86 -2.78 2.36 11.99
CA LEU A 86 -4.09 1.95 11.45
C LEU A 86 -4.98 1.26 12.49
N LYS A 87 -4.39 0.47 13.39
CA LYS A 87 -5.13 -0.15 14.50
C LYS A 87 -5.66 0.89 15.48
N GLU A 88 -4.88 1.93 15.75
CA GLU A 88 -5.28 3.05 16.61
C GLU A 88 -6.38 3.91 15.99
N GLN A 89 -6.39 4.09 14.67
CA GLN A 89 -7.43 4.86 13.96
C GLN A 89 -8.79 4.15 13.88
N THR A 90 -8.82 2.81 14.02
CA THR A 90 -10.05 2.02 13.90
C THR A 90 -10.69 1.68 15.26
N ASN A 91 -10.12 2.17 16.36
CA ASN A 91 -10.53 1.89 17.74
C ASN A 91 -11.18 3.12 18.40
#